data_AF-A0A915CR76-F1
#
_entry.id   AF-A0A915CR76-F1
#
_cell.length_a   1.000
_cell.length_b   1.000
_cell.length_c   1.000
_cell.angle_alpha   90.00
_cell.angle_beta   90.00
_cell.angle_gamma   90.00
#
_symmetry.space_group_name_H-M   'P 1'
#
loop_
_entity.id
_entity.type
_entity.pdbx_description
1 polymer ?
#
loop_
_entity_poly.entity_id
_entity_poly.type
_entity_poly.pdbx_seq_one_letter_code
_entity_poly.pdbx_strand_id
1 'polypeptide(L)'
;MFGGYKTWIWLLLPTVYFLAVSFYEMPVIYNSEFVAWFYDPFIGVPIHYDYDYSNTTHAINNIAVIFILCAENAFLCHNIFKLSGHLSSSIKRKRQFIIQTLIICGLIVLASAVYVYMNYFYVPLWLPTAGALA
;
A
#
# COMPACT_ATOMS: atom_id res chain seq x y z
N MET A 1 2.12 14.23 -21.57
CA MET A 1 2.71 14.43 -20.23
C MET A 1 3.99 13.60 -20.02
N PHE A 2 4.05 12.36 -20.53
CA PHE A 2 5.23 11.47 -20.40
C PHE A 2 6.05 11.36 -21.70
N GLY A 3 6.80 12.41 -22.06
CA GLY A 3 7.65 12.40 -23.25
C GLY A 3 9.08 12.82 -22.95
N GLY A 4 10.06 12.04 -23.43
CA GLY A 4 11.49 12.33 -23.32
C GLY A 4 11.99 12.39 -21.88
N TYR A 5 12.86 13.36 -21.58
CA TYR A 5 13.47 13.54 -20.25
C TYR A 5 12.45 13.74 -19.11
N LYS A 6 11.24 14.21 -19.43
CA LYS A 6 10.19 14.48 -18.44
C LYS A 6 9.75 13.20 -17.72
N THR A 7 9.71 12.06 -18.41
CA THR A 7 9.36 10.76 -17.80
C THR A 7 10.37 10.36 -16.72
N TRP A 8 11.66 10.65 -16.94
CA TRP A 8 12.70 10.36 -15.96
C TRP A 8 12.55 11.20 -14.68
N ILE A 9 12.15 12.46 -14.81
CA ILE A 9 11.84 13.32 -13.65
C ILE A 9 10.67 12.74 -12.85
N TRP A 10 9.60 12.29 -13.53
CA TRP A 10 8.45 11.66 -12.87
C TRP A 10 8.80 10.35 -12.16
N LEU A 11 9.75 9.58 -12.67
CA LEU A 11 10.23 8.36 -12.03
C LEU A 11 11.20 8.65 -10.88
N LEU A 12 11.98 9.73 -10.96
CA LEU A 12 12.97 10.07 -9.95
C LEU A 12 12.33 10.39 -8.60
N LEU A 13 11.18 11.06 -8.59
CA LEU A 13 10.45 11.39 -7.35
C LEU A 13 10.10 10.16 -6.49
N PRO A 14 9.35 9.15 -7.00
CA PRO A 14 9.05 7.95 -6.20
C PRO A 14 10.30 7.13 -5.89
N THR A 15 11.31 7.12 -6.76
CA THR A 15 12.57 6.42 -6.48
C THR A 15 13.34 7.05 -5.31
N VAL A 16 13.49 8.37 -5.29
CA VAL A 16 14.18 9.06 -4.18
C VAL A 16 13.40 8.92 -2.88
N TYR A 17 12.06 9.03 -2.93
CA TYR A 17 11.21 8.79 -1.77
C TYR A 17 11.39 7.37 -1.22
N PHE A 18 11.32 6.36 -2.08
CA PHE A 18 11.52 4.96 -1.69
C PHE A 18 12.90 4.72 -1.06
N LEU A 19 13.96 5.28 -1.64
CA LEU A 19 15.31 5.17 -1.09
C LEU A 19 15.42 5.85 0.27
N ALA A 20 14.89 7.07 0.42
CA ALA A 20 14.90 7.78 1.69
C ALA A 20 14.20 6.95 2.79
N VAL A 21 12.98 6.49 2.53
CA VAL A 21 12.22 5.66 3.48
C VAL A 21 12.99 4.38 3.82
N SER A 22 13.59 3.71 2.82
CA SER A 22 14.31 2.46 3.04
C SER A 22 15.57 2.58 3.91
N PHE A 23 16.25 3.73 3.90
CA PHE A 23 17.47 3.95 4.70
C PHE A 23 17.19 4.58 6.07
N TYR A 24 16.11 5.35 6.22
CA TYR A 24 15.84 6.12 7.44
C TYR A 24 14.71 5.56 8.32
N GLU A 25 13.82 4.74 7.77
CA GLU A 25 12.76 4.12 8.58
C GLU A 25 13.29 2.95 9.40
N MET A 26 12.66 2.74 10.55
CA MET A 26 12.93 1.57 11.39
C MET A 26 12.63 0.29 10.59
N PRO A 27 13.51 -0.73 10.60
CA PRO A 27 13.23 -1.97 9.89
C PRO A 27 12.12 -2.75 10.58
N VAL A 28 11.28 -3.41 9.78
CA VAL A 28 10.34 -4.43 10.29
C VAL A 28 11.07 -5.75 10.51
N ILE A 29 10.72 -6.46 11.58
CA ILE A 29 11.29 -7.75 11.94
C ILE A 29 10.21 -8.82 11.76
N TYR A 30 10.59 -9.93 11.14
CA TYR A 30 9.69 -11.06 10.97
C TYR A 30 9.48 -11.78 12.29
N ASN A 31 8.23 -11.92 12.71
CA ASN A 31 7.82 -12.71 13.86
C ASN A 31 7.22 -14.04 13.38
N SER A 32 7.80 -15.16 13.85
CA SER A 32 7.39 -16.50 13.44
C SER A 32 6.08 -16.98 14.05
N GLU A 33 5.67 -16.44 15.20
CA GLU A 33 4.42 -16.80 15.87
C GLU A 33 3.22 -16.27 15.08
N PHE A 34 3.30 -15.00 14.69
CA PHE A 34 2.26 -14.35 13.88
C PHE A 34 2.47 -14.54 12.37
N VAL A 35 3.59 -15.11 11.92
CA VAL A 35 3.91 -15.31 10.49
C VAL A 35 3.82 -13.98 9.71
N ALA A 36 4.28 -12.89 10.32
CA ALA A 36 4.18 -11.55 9.76
C ALA A 36 5.30 -10.63 10.24
N TRP A 37 5.40 -9.48 9.59
CA TRP A 37 6.43 -8.48 9.81
C TRP A 37 5.86 -7.37 10.71
N PHE A 38 6.57 -7.04 11.78
CA PHE A 38 6.16 -6.04 12.77
C PHE A 38 7.29 -5.07 13.06
N TYR A 39 6.91 -3.86 13.47
CA TYR A 39 7.88 -2.90 14.01
C TYR A 39 8.27 -3.24 15.45
N ASP A 40 7.32 -3.76 16.25
CA ASP A 40 7.60 -4.28 17.59
C ASP A 40 8.15 -5.73 17.51
N PRO A 41 9.44 -5.95 17.82
CA PRO A 41 10.02 -7.30 17.79
C PRO A 41 9.48 -8.21 18.90
N PHE A 42 8.83 -7.63 19.91
CA PHE A 42 8.39 -8.34 21.11
C PHE A 42 6.88 -8.51 21.20
N ILE A 43 6.18 -8.30 20.09
CA ILE A 43 4.73 -8.47 20.03
C ILE A 43 4.32 -9.86 20.56
N GLY A 44 3.34 -9.89 21.46
CA GLY A 44 2.84 -11.10 22.12
C GLY A 44 3.62 -11.55 23.37
N VAL A 45 4.74 -10.92 23.70
CA VAL A 45 5.54 -11.26 24.89
C VAL A 45 5.18 -10.31 26.05
N PRO A 46 4.87 -10.82 27.26
CA PRO A 46 4.45 -10.00 28.40
C PRO A 46 5.65 -9.34 29.10
N ILE A 47 6.36 -8.49 28.39
CA ILE A 47 7.47 -7.69 28.92
C ILE A 47 7.12 -6.23 28.73
N HIS A 48 7.41 -5.42 29.74
CA HIS A 48 7.21 -3.97 29.70
C HIS A 48 8.51 -3.30 29.24
N TYR A 49 8.41 -2.43 28.23
CA TYR A 49 9.55 -1.66 27.72
C TYR A 49 9.18 -0.17 27.74
N ASP A 50 10.17 0.68 28.03
CA ASP A 50 9.99 2.14 28.03
C ASP A 50 10.02 2.76 26.62
N TYR A 51 10.31 1.95 25.59
CA TYR A 51 10.44 2.41 24.20
C TYR A 51 9.22 2.01 23.38
N ASP A 52 8.64 2.98 22.68
CA ASP A 52 7.56 2.74 21.72
C ASP A 52 8.15 2.35 20.36
N TYR A 53 7.96 1.08 19.98
CA TYR A 53 8.38 0.55 18.69
C TYR A 53 7.42 0.91 17.55
N SER A 54 6.34 1.67 17.80
CA SER A 54 5.42 2.08 16.75
C SER A 54 6.05 3.06 15.76
N ASN A 55 5.82 2.84 14.47
CA ASN A 55 6.31 3.73 13.42
C ASN A 55 5.17 4.61 12.88
N THR A 56 5.03 5.80 13.47
CA THR A 56 3.98 6.76 13.10
C THR A 56 4.16 7.29 11.68
N THR A 57 5.40 7.45 11.19
CA THR A 57 5.65 7.92 9.82
C THR A 57 5.13 6.91 8.80
N HIS A 58 5.41 5.63 9.00
CA HIS A 58 4.89 4.56 8.15
C HIS A 58 3.37 4.46 8.21
N ALA A 59 2.76 4.65 9.38
CA ALA A 59 1.31 4.68 9.52
C ALA A 59 0.66 5.82 8.71
N ILE A 60 1.23 7.03 8.80
CA ILE A 60 0.78 8.19 8.00
C ILE A 60 0.92 7.88 6.51
N ASN A 61 2.05 7.30 6.08
CA ASN A 61 2.24 6.90 4.68
C ASN A 61 1.16 5.91 4.22
N ASN A 62 0.88 4.86 4.99
CA ASN A 62 -0.11 3.86 4.63
C ASN A 62 -1.54 4.43 4.60
N ILE A 63 -1.89 5.32 5.53
CA ILE A 63 -3.16 6.03 5.51
C ILE A 63 -3.26 6.92 4.25
N ALA A 64 -2.21 7.67 3.93
CA ALA A 64 -2.17 8.50 2.73
C ALA A 64 -2.33 7.67 1.45
N VAL A 65 -1.64 6.52 1.35
CA VAL A 65 -1.77 5.58 0.23
C VAL A 65 -3.22 5.12 0.06
N ILE A 66 -3.93 4.79 1.15
CA ILE A 66 -5.35 4.41 1.08
C ILE A 66 -6.19 5.50 0.42
N PHE A 67 -6.07 6.75 0.88
CA PHE A 67 -6.87 7.86 0.33
C PHE A 67 -6.49 8.18 -1.11
N ILE A 68 -5.20 8.24 -1.44
CA ILE A 68 -4.71 8.60 -2.77
C ILE A 68 -5.14 7.54 -3.80
N LEU A 69 -4.93 6.24 -3.51
CA LEU A 69 -5.32 5.18 -4.43
C LEU A 69 -6.83 5.11 -4.63
N CYS A 70 -7.62 5.28 -3.56
CA CYS A 70 -9.08 5.35 -3.67
C CYS A 70 -9.53 6.52 -4.57
N ALA A 71 -8.93 7.71 -4.41
CA ALA A 71 -9.24 8.88 -5.23
C ALA A 71 -8.87 8.68 -6.70
N GLU A 72 -7.65 8.19 -6.98
CA GLU A 72 -7.19 7.89 -8.35
C GLU A 72 -8.05 6.82 -9.02
N ASN A 73 -8.41 5.76 -8.31
CA ASN A 73 -9.28 4.71 -8.82
C ASN A 73 -10.70 5.23 -9.11
N ALA A 74 -11.26 6.05 -8.23
CA ALA A 74 -12.56 6.69 -8.46
C ALA A 74 -12.51 7.61 -9.69
N PHE A 75 -11.45 8.38 -9.85
CA PHE A 75 -11.22 9.24 -11.01
C PHE A 75 -11.12 8.43 -12.31
N LEU A 76 -10.35 7.33 -12.32
CA LEU A 76 -10.22 6.45 -13.48
C LEU A 76 -11.57 5.82 -13.88
N CYS A 77 -12.32 5.31 -12.90
CA CYS A 77 -13.67 4.76 -13.12
C CYS A 77 -14.62 5.79 -13.73
N HIS A 78 -14.63 7.02 -13.20
CA HIS A 78 -15.46 8.12 -13.72
C HIS A 78 -15.15 8.47 -15.18
N ASN A 79 -13.86 8.54 -15.53
CA ASN A 79 -13.43 8.86 -16.90
C ASN A 79 -13.81 7.76 -17.90
N ILE A 80 -13.77 6.48 -17.51
CA ILE A 80 -14.28 5.40 -18.38
C ILE A 80 -15.79 5.53 -18.57
N PHE A 81 -16.54 5.76 -17.49
CA PHE A 81 -18.00 5.79 -17.56
C PHE A 81 -18.47 6.86 -18.55
N LYS A 82 -17.80 8.02 -18.57
CA LYS A 82 -18.01 9.07 -19.59
C LYS A 82 -17.67 8.66 -21.02
N LEU A 83 -16.71 7.75 -21.21
CA LEU A 83 -16.27 7.27 -22.52
C LEU A 83 -17.10 6.11 -23.08
N SER A 84 -18.05 5.55 -22.30
CA SER A 84 -18.78 4.32 -22.64
C SER A 84 -19.74 4.43 -23.83
N GLY A 85 -19.94 5.63 -24.41
CA GLY A 85 -20.88 5.86 -25.51
C GLY A 85 -20.43 5.43 -26.91
N HIS A 86 -19.14 5.12 -27.14
CA HIS A 86 -18.62 4.87 -28.50
C HIS A 86 -17.66 3.66 -28.56
N LEU A 87 -18.20 2.45 -28.68
CA LEU A 87 -17.49 1.17 -28.63
C LEU A 87 -16.46 0.97 -29.76
N SER A 88 -15.20 1.37 -29.51
CA SER A 88 -14.03 1.05 -30.33
C SER A 88 -13.17 -0.05 -29.68
N SER A 89 -12.44 -0.82 -30.49
CA SER A 89 -11.44 -1.82 -30.02
C SER A 89 -10.38 -1.22 -29.09
N SER A 90 -10.09 0.07 -29.23
CA SER A 90 -9.20 0.83 -28.34
C SER A 90 -9.74 0.93 -26.89
N ILE A 91 -11.06 1.02 -26.71
CA ILE A 91 -11.70 1.12 -25.39
C ILE A 91 -11.61 -0.20 -24.64
N LYS A 92 -11.73 -1.34 -25.33
CA LYS A 92 -11.58 -2.67 -24.70
C LYS A 92 -10.19 -2.83 -24.07
N ARG A 93 -9.14 -2.39 -24.77
CA ARG A 93 -7.76 -2.42 -24.27
C ARG A 93 -7.57 -1.50 -23.05
N LYS A 94 -8.11 -0.27 -23.11
CA LYS A 94 -8.09 0.68 -21.98
C LYS A 94 -8.81 0.14 -20.75
N ARG A 95 -9.97 -0.49 -20.94
CA ARG A 95 -10.76 -1.11 -19.86
C ARG A 95 -10.00 -2.23 -19.17
N GLN A 96 -9.32 -3.09 -19.92
CA GLN A 96 -8.55 -4.19 -19.33
C GLN A 96 -7.37 -3.68 -18.48
N PHE A 97 -6.62 -2.69 -18.98
CA PHE A 97 -5.56 -2.04 -18.20
C PHE A 97 -6.10 -1.45 -16.90
N ILE A 98 -7.25 -0.77 -16.94
CA ILE A 98 -7.83 -0.14 -15.75
C ILE A 98 -8.35 -1.19 -14.76
N ILE A 99 -8.94 -2.29 -15.21
CA ILE A 99 -9.33 -3.40 -14.32
C ILE A 99 -8.10 -3.97 -13.60
N GLN A 100 -6.98 -4.16 -14.32
CA GLN A 100 -5.73 -4.61 -13.70
C GLN A 100 -5.23 -3.62 -12.65
N THR A 101 -5.24 -2.31 -12.96
CA THR A 101 -4.87 -1.26 -11.99
C THR A 101 -5.78 -1.28 -10.76
N LEU A 102 -7.10 -1.40 -10.93
CA LEU A 102 -8.05 -1.45 -9.81
C LEU A 102 -7.79 -2.63 -8.88
N ILE A 103 -7.50 -3.81 -9.44
CA ILE A 103 -7.18 -5.01 -8.65
C ILE A 103 -5.90 -4.77 -7.84
N ILE A 104 -4.82 -4.34 -8.50
CA ILE A 104 -3.52 -4.11 -7.84
C ILE A 104 -3.66 -3.04 -6.74
N CYS A 105 -4.28 -1.91 -7.05
CA CYS A 105 -4.50 -0.85 -6.07
C CYS A 105 -5.40 -1.30 -4.92
N GLY A 106 -6.43 -2.11 -5.18
CA GLY A 106 -7.29 -2.68 -4.15
C GLY A 106 -6.51 -3.56 -3.17
N LEU A 107 -5.59 -4.39 -3.67
CA LEU A 107 -4.71 -5.21 -2.84
C LEU A 107 -3.76 -4.34 -2.00
N ILE A 108 -3.19 -3.27 -2.57
CA ILE A 108 -2.32 -2.34 -1.84
C ILE A 108 -3.08 -1.61 -0.73
N VAL A 109 -4.31 -1.17 -1.00
CA VAL A 109 -5.18 -0.52 -0.01
C VAL A 109 -5.50 -1.50 1.13
N LEU A 110 -5.84 -2.73 0.80
CA LEU A 110 -6.12 -3.78 1.79
C LEU A 110 -4.89 -4.05 2.66
N ALA A 111 -3.73 -4.26 2.05
CA ALA A 111 -2.48 -4.49 2.76
C ALA A 111 -2.13 -3.32 3.69
N SER A 112 -2.25 -2.08 3.19
CA SER A 112 -1.99 -0.86 3.98
C SER A 112 -2.93 -0.75 5.18
N ALA A 113 -4.22 -1.05 5.00
CA ALA A 113 -5.22 -1.00 6.07
C ALA A 113 -4.96 -2.07 7.14
N VAL A 114 -4.66 -3.30 6.72
CA VAL A 114 -4.28 -4.41 7.63
C VAL A 114 -3.04 -4.04 8.43
N TYR A 115 -2.02 -3.45 7.78
CA TYR A 115 -0.79 -3.05 8.47
C TYR A 115 -1.01 -1.95 9.51
N VAL A 116 -1.81 -0.93 9.19
CA VAL A 116 -2.17 0.11 10.15
C VAL A 116 -2.94 -0.51 11.32
N TYR A 117 -3.88 -1.41 11.05
CA TYR A 117 -4.59 -2.10 12.11
C TYR A 117 -3.63 -2.90 13.03
N MET A 118 -2.73 -3.69 12.44
CA MET A 118 -1.80 -4.54 13.19
C MET A 118 -0.81 -3.78 14.07
N ASN A 119 -0.51 -2.51 13.76
CA ASN A 119 0.43 -1.70 14.53
C ASN A 119 -0.20 -0.96 15.71
N TYR A 120 -1.52 -0.73 15.70
CA TYR A 120 -2.19 0.08 16.74
C TYR A 120 -3.25 -0.66 17.53
N PHE A 121 -3.69 -1.83 17.06
CA PHE A 121 -4.70 -2.63 17.72
C PHE A 121 -4.18 -4.03 18.04
N TYR A 122 -4.88 -4.70 18.96
CA TYR A 122 -4.60 -6.09 19.26
C TYR A 122 -4.70 -6.96 18.02
N VAL A 123 -3.67 -7.78 17.78
CA VAL A 123 -3.54 -8.60 16.57
C VAL A 123 -4.02 -10.02 16.87
N PRO A 124 -5.22 -10.42 16.39
CA PRO A 124 -5.63 -11.81 16.52
C PRO A 124 -4.82 -12.68 15.54
N LEU A 125 -4.38 -13.86 15.98
CA LEU A 125 -3.47 -14.74 15.22
C LEU A 125 -3.96 -15.12 13.79
N TRP A 126 -5.28 -15.13 13.57
CA TRP A 126 -5.86 -15.45 12.26
C TRP A 126 -5.63 -14.35 11.21
N LEU A 127 -5.47 -13.09 11.62
CA LEU A 127 -5.40 -11.97 10.69
C LEU A 127 -4.04 -11.94 9.96
N PRO A 128 -2.88 -12.04 10.65
CA PRO A 128 -1.58 -12.17 10.00
C PRO A 128 -1.43 -13.43 9.16
N THR A 129 -1.90 -14.58 9.66
CA THR A 129 -1.78 -15.87 8.98
C THR A 129 -2.61 -15.94 7.69
N ALA A 130 -3.80 -15.31 7.67
CA ALA A 130 -4.58 -15.15 6.44
C ALA A 130 -3.85 -14.28 5.41
N GLY A 131 -3.17 -13.22 5.84
CA GLY A 131 -2.35 -12.38 4.97
C GLY A 131 -1.13 -13.10 4.39
N ALA A 132 -0.55 -14.07 5.10
CA ALA A 132 0.59 -14.85 4.64
C ALA A 132 0.24 -15.96 3.63
N LEU A 133 -1.03 -16.39 3.57
CA LEU A 133 -1.51 -17.46 2.69
C LEU A 133 -2.11 -16.96 1.36
N ALA A 134 -2.31 -15.64 1.23
CA ALA A 134 -2.86 -14.99 0.04
C ALA A 134 -1.75 -14.50 -0.89
#